data_AF-Q7BMF0-F1
#
_entry.id   AF-Q7BMF0-F1
#
_cell.length_a   1.000
_cell.length_b   1.000
_cell.length_c   1.000
_cell.angle_alpha   90.00
_cell.angle_beta   90.00
_cell.angle_gamma   90.00
#
_symmetry.space_group_name_H-M   'P 1'
#
loop_
_entity.id
_entity.type
_entity.pdbx_description
1 polymer ?
#
loop_
_entity_poly.entity_id
_entity_poly.type
_entity_poly.pdbx_seq_one_letter_code
_entity_poly.pdbx_strand_id
1 'polypeptide(L)'
;MDVAFDLVNYAYASRLRLLKEMRERDARRKLSKKEAQHHMAIVAAQNASRELEIAQQQRAGKEAQLYQELTSLNTLSSAALDHHHLHIERLAAEITIRGQVLDDARIAQEQAETAASEAKALLVKRSEARHKWQQIQDDLRRAVDILSEAAGEIEADDEILLRYGRGSLAQRSRNEFR
;
A
#
# COMPACT_ATOMS: atom_id res chain seq x y z
N MET A 1 19.61 5.03 38.86
CA MET A 1 18.70 5.28 37.73
C MET A 1 17.29 5.04 38.20
N ASP A 2 16.30 5.78 37.68
CA ASP A 2 14.92 5.77 38.18
C ASP A 2 14.04 4.83 37.33
N VAL A 3 13.65 3.68 37.89
CA VAL A 3 12.80 2.66 37.25
C VAL A 3 11.45 3.25 36.81
N ALA A 4 10.93 4.25 37.53
CA ALA A 4 9.68 4.91 37.16
C ALA A 4 9.82 5.73 35.86
N PHE A 5 10.99 6.30 35.59
CA PHE A 5 11.27 7.04 34.36
C PHE A 5 11.27 6.13 33.13
N ASP A 6 11.87 4.94 33.23
CA ASP A 6 11.95 4.00 32.11
C ASP A 6 10.61 3.33 31.80
N LEU A 7 9.76 3.10 32.81
CA LEU A 7 8.38 2.64 32.63
C LEU A 7 7.51 3.68 31.91
N VAL A 8 7.67 4.97 32.24
CA VAL A 8 6.94 6.06 31.56
C VAL A 8 7.39 6.19 30.09
N ASN A 9 8.69 6.07 29.83
CA ASN A 9 9.24 6.06 28.47
C ASN A 9 8.73 4.86 27.64
N TYR A 10 8.65 3.68 28.25
CA TYR A 10 8.07 2.50 27.61
C TYR A 10 6.60 2.69 27.23
N ALA A 11 5.79 3.26 28.14
CA ALA A 11 4.39 3.56 27.87
C ALA A 11 4.23 4.57 26.72
N TYR A 12 5.11 5.58 26.65
CA TYR A 12 5.12 6.57 25.57
C TYR A 12 5.52 5.95 24.22
N ALA A 13 6.59 5.16 24.18
CA ALA A 13 7.02 4.45 22.98
C ALA A 13 5.93 3.49 22.45
N SER A 14 5.21 2.82 23.35
CA SER A 14 4.09 1.94 23.01
C SER A 14 2.96 2.70 22.30
N ARG A 15 2.60 3.91 22.77
CA ARG A 15 1.60 4.78 22.12
C ARG A 15 2.06 5.26 20.75
N LEU A 16 3.33 5.69 20.64
CA LEU A 16 3.89 6.13 19.36
C LEU A 16 3.94 5.01 18.33
N ARG A 17 4.31 3.80 18.74
CA ARG A 17 4.24 2.61 17.89
C ARG A 17 2.83 2.41 17.35
N LEU A 18 1.81 2.41 18.23
CA LEU A 18 0.42 2.22 17.82
C LEU A 18 0.00 3.25 16.75
N LEU A 19 0.38 4.52 16.93
CA LEU A 19 0.13 5.56 15.92
C LEU A 19 0.83 5.27 14.58
N LYS A 20 2.06 4.72 14.59
CA LYS A 20 2.72 4.31 13.35
C LYS A 20 2.02 3.12 12.70
N GLU A 21 1.54 2.16 13.47
CA GLU A 21 0.78 1.03 12.94
C GLU A 21 -0.53 1.49 12.28
N MET A 22 -1.27 2.41 12.91
CA MET A 22 -2.48 2.97 12.32
C MET A 22 -2.17 3.65 10.98
N ARG A 23 -1.11 4.47 10.93
CA ARG A 23 -0.67 5.13 9.69
C ARG A 23 -0.22 4.15 8.60
N GLU A 24 0.42 3.04 8.98
CA GLU A 24 0.78 1.98 8.05
C GLU A 24 -0.47 1.28 7.50
N ARG A 25 -1.43 0.91 8.37
CA ARG A 25 -2.70 0.30 7.95
C ARG A 25 -3.47 1.22 6.99
N ASP A 26 -3.52 2.52 7.28
CA ASP A 26 -4.15 3.50 6.39
C ASP A 26 -3.43 3.60 5.04
N ALA A 27 -2.08 3.56 5.04
CA ALA A 27 -1.31 3.54 3.80
C ALA A 27 -1.58 2.25 2.98
N ARG A 28 -1.71 1.09 3.63
CA ARG A 28 -2.09 -0.18 2.96
C ARG A 28 -3.48 -0.11 2.33
N ARG A 29 -4.46 0.44 3.05
CA ARG A 29 -5.82 0.65 2.51
C ARG A 29 -5.81 1.58 1.29
N LYS A 30 -5.03 2.66 1.36
CA LYS A 30 -4.86 3.59 0.23
C LYS A 30 -4.20 2.90 -0.96
N LEU A 31 -3.13 2.13 -0.74
CA LEU A 31 -2.46 1.37 -1.78
C LEU A 31 -3.43 0.40 -2.46
N SER A 32 -4.15 -0.42 -1.68
CA SER A 32 -5.15 -1.36 -2.22
C SER A 32 -6.22 -0.65 -3.08
N LYS A 33 -6.72 0.50 -2.63
CA LYS A 33 -7.65 1.31 -3.44
C LYS A 33 -7.01 1.79 -4.74
N LYS A 34 -5.75 2.24 -4.72
CA LYS A 34 -5.03 2.71 -5.90
C LYS A 34 -4.70 1.58 -6.87
N GLU A 35 -4.32 0.41 -6.37
CA GLU A 35 -4.11 -0.79 -7.19
C GLU A 35 -5.39 -1.25 -7.87
N ALA A 36 -6.53 -1.23 -7.16
CA ALA A 36 -7.82 -1.51 -7.76
C ALA A 36 -8.18 -0.51 -8.88
N GLN A 37 -7.94 0.79 -8.64
CA GLN A 37 -8.14 1.83 -9.66
C GLN A 37 -7.24 1.62 -10.88
N HIS A 38 -5.97 1.28 -10.67
CA HIS A 38 -5.03 0.96 -11.75
C HIS A 38 -5.49 -0.26 -12.56
N HIS A 39 -5.94 -1.32 -11.89
CA HIS A 39 -6.45 -2.49 -12.58
C HIS A 39 -7.71 -2.20 -13.40
N MET A 40 -8.64 -1.40 -12.86
CA MET A 40 -9.80 -0.93 -13.62
C MET A 40 -9.40 -0.11 -14.84
N ALA A 41 -8.40 0.76 -14.72
CA ALA A 41 -7.92 1.58 -15.83
C ALA A 41 -7.25 0.73 -16.94
N ILE A 42 -6.50 -0.31 -16.57
CA ILE A 42 -5.97 -1.30 -17.54
C ILE A 42 -7.11 -1.96 -18.30
N VAL A 43 -8.13 -2.46 -17.59
CA VAL A 43 -9.28 -3.12 -18.23
C VAL A 43 -10.03 -2.14 -19.15
N ALA A 44 -10.19 -0.88 -18.73
CA ALA A 44 -10.81 0.15 -19.56
C ALA A 44 -10.02 0.41 -20.85
N ALA A 45 -8.69 0.53 -20.76
CA ALA A 45 -7.83 0.72 -21.93
C ALA A 45 -7.85 -0.49 -22.87
N GLN A 46 -7.89 -1.72 -22.33
CA GLN A 46 -8.03 -2.95 -23.12
C GLN A 46 -9.38 -3.00 -23.86
N ASN A 47 -10.47 -2.64 -23.17
CA ASN A 47 -11.80 -2.59 -23.77
C ASN A 47 -11.87 -1.53 -24.87
N ALA A 48 -11.36 -0.32 -24.62
CA ALA A 48 -11.30 0.75 -25.63
C ALA A 48 -10.47 0.33 -26.85
N SER A 49 -9.36 -0.37 -26.65
CA SER A 49 -8.53 -0.90 -27.74
C SER A 49 -9.29 -1.92 -28.58
N ARG A 50 -10.02 -2.84 -27.93
CA ARG A 50 -10.83 -3.85 -28.62
C ARG A 50 -11.98 -3.21 -29.39
N GLU A 51 -12.64 -2.21 -28.81
CA GLU A 51 -13.71 -1.48 -29.48
C GLU A 51 -13.21 -0.72 -30.70
N LEU A 52 -12.03 -0.10 -30.63
CA LEU A 52 -11.40 0.55 -31.76
C LEU A 52 -11.09 -0.46 -32.88
N GLU A 53 -10.54 -1.62 -32.53
CA GLU A 53 -10.25 -2.68 -33.49
C GLU A 53 -11.53 -3.18 -34.19
N ILE A 54 -12.62 -3.39 -33.45
CA ILE A 54 -13.92 -3.78 -34.02
C ILE A 54 -14.41 -2.74 -35.02
N ALA A 55 -14.32 -1.45 -34.70
CA ALA A 55 -14.73 -0.38 -35.62
C ALA A 55 -13.85 -0.33 -36.89
N GLN A 56 -12.53 -0.53 -36.74
CA GLN A 56 -11.61 -0.64 -37.88
C GLN A 56 -11.93 -1.83 -38.77
N GLN A 57 -12.23 -2.99 -38.19
CA GLN A 57 -12.64 -4.19 -38.92
C GLN A 57 -13.98 -3.97 -39.66
N GLN A 58 -14.94 -3.28 -39.03
CA GLN A 58 -16.21 -2.93 -39.67
C GLN A 58 -16.00 -2.02 -40.88
N ARG A 59 -15.14 -1.00 -40.77
CA ARG A 59 -14.76 -0.13 -41.89
C ARG A 59 -14.12 -0.93 -43.03
N ALA A 60 -13.11 -1.74 -42.72
CA ALA A 60 -12.43 -2.57 -43.71
C ALA A 60 -13.40 -3.55 -44.41
N GLY A 61 -14.33 -4.16 -43.65
CA GLY A 61 -15.35 -5.03 -44.20
C GLY A 61 -16.32 -4.31 -45.14
N LYS A 62 -16.71 -3.07 -44.81
CA LYS A 62 -17.56 -2.23 -45.66
C LYS A 62 -16.85 -1.75 -46.92
N GLU A 63 -15.58 -1.39 -46.82
CA GLU A 63 -14.75 -1.05 -47.98
C GLU A 63 -14.59 -2.26 -48.92
N ALA A 64 -14.31 -3.45 -48.37
CA ALA A 64 -14.23 -4.68 -49.15
C ALA A 64 -15.54 -5.03 -49.87
N GLN A 65 -16.70 -4.84 -49.21
CA GLN A 65 -18.02 -5.00 -49.82
C GLN A 65 -18.20 -4.06 -51.01
N LEU A 66 -17.89 -2.77 -50.85
CA LEU A 66 -17.97 -1.79 -51.92
C LEU A 66 -17.09 -2.18 -53.11
N TYR A 67 -15.84 -2.61 -52.87
CA TYR A 67 -14.95 -3.06 -53.93
C TYR A 67 -15.48 -4.30 -54.65
N GLN A 68 -16.08 -5.24 -53.93
CA GLN A 68 -16.69 -6.43 -54.53
C GLN A 68 -17.90 -6.08 -55.40
N GLU A 69 -18.76 -5.16 -54.94
CA GLU A 69 -19.92 -4.68 -55.71
C GLU A 69 -19.49 -3.94 -56.98
N LEU A 70 -18.47 -3.08 -56.89
CA LEU A 70 -17.86 -2.41 -58.04
C LEU A 70 -17.32 -3.40 -59.07
N THR A 71 -16.69 -4.49 -58.61
CA THR A 71 -16.10 -5.51 -59.48
C THR A 71 -17.16 -6.40 -60.13
N SER A 72 -18.31 -6.61 -59.50
CA SER A 72 -19.33 -7.56 -59.95
C SER A 72 -20.43 -6.96 -60.81
N LEU A 73 -20.86 -5.72 -60.53
CA LEU A 73 -22.02 -5.11 -61.21
C LEU A 73 -21.64 -4.29 -62.46
N ASN A 74 -20.35 -4.12 -62.75
CA ASN A 74 -19.76 -3.32 -63.84
C ASN A 74 -20.15 -1.82 -63.86
N THR A 75 -21.29 -1.44 -63.28
CA THR A 75 -21.76 -0.06 -63.07
C THR A 75 -22.60 0.03 -61.80
N LEU A 76 -22.10 0.73 -60.76
CA LEU A 76 -22.90 1.19 -59.64
C LEU A 76 -23.55 2.54 -59.98
N SER A 77 -24.77 2.76 -59.50
CA SER A 77 -25.41 4.08 -59.62
C SER A 77 -24.69 5.11 -58.74
N SER A 78 -24.71 6.39 -59.15
CA SER A 78 -24.16 7.49 -58.34
C SER A 78 -24.76 7.51 -56.93
N ALA A 79 -26.07 7.32 -56.81
CA ALA A 79 -26.75 7.30 -55.52
C ALA A 79 -26.27 6.16 -54.59
N ALA A 80 -25.94 4.99 -55.16
CA ALA A 80 -25.37 3.88 -54.40
C ALA A 80 -23.95 4.22 -53.91
N LEU A 81 -23.12 4.79 -54.79
CA LEU A 81 -21.77 5.25 -54.42
C LEU A 81 -21.80 6.31 -53.31
N ASP A 82 -22.70 7.30 -53.43
CA ASP A 82 -22.89 8.33 -52.40
C ASP A 82 -23.31 7.72 -51.06
N HIS A 83 -24.18 6.70 -51.07
CA HIS A 83 -24.58 5.99 -49.87
C HIS A 83 -23.39 5.26 -49.20
N HIS A 84 -22.57 4.55 -49.97
CA HIS A 84 -21.38 3.89 -49.43
C HIS A 84 -20.36 4.90 -48.88
N HIS A 85 -20.14 6.00 -49.60
CA HIS A 85 -19.25 7.06 -49.16
C HIS A 85 -19.70 7.63 -47.80
N LEU A 86 -20.98 7.98 -47.65
CA LEU A 86 -21.53 8.45 -46.38
C LEU A 86 -21.39 7.41 -45.25
N HIS A 87 -21.54 6.12 -45.56
CA HIS A 87 -21.38 5.06 -44.56
C HIS A 87 -19.92 4.92 -44.10
N ILE A 88 -18.96 4.98 -45.03
CA ILE A 88 -17.53 4.92 -44.72
C ILE A 88 -17.10 6.14 -43.90
N GLU A 89 -17.58 7.34 -44.24
CA GLU A 89 -17.31 8.56 -43.48
C GLU A 89 -17.84 8.47 -42.05
N ARG A 90 -19.04 7.90 -41.84
CA ARG A 90 -19.58 7.66 -40.49
C ARG A 90 -18.70 6.71 -39.69
N LEU A 91 -18.24 5.61 -40.30
CA LEU A 91 -17.33 4.66 -39.64
C LEU A 91 -15.96 5.29 -39.37
N ALA A 92 -15.46 6.15 -40.25
CA ALA A 92 -14.22 6.89 -40.03
C ALA A 92 -14.35 7.83 -38.82
N ALA A 93 -15.44 8.58 -38.72
CA ALA A 93 -15.72 9.43 -37.57
C ALA A 93 -15.84 8.62 -36.26
N GLU A 94 -16.48 7.46 -36.31
CA GLU A 94 -16.57 6.55 -35.17
C GLU A 94 -15.19 6.03 -34.73
N ILE A 95 -14.33 5.65 -35.67
CA ILE A 95 -12.95 5.25 -35.39
C ILE A 95 -12.18 6.39 -34.72
N THR A 96 -12.34 7.64 -35.19
CA THR A 96 -11.70 8.80 -34.56
C THR A 96 -12.15 8.97 -33.11
N ILE A 97 -13.46 8.88 -32.84
CA ILE A 97 -14.01 9.00 -31.48
C ILE A 97 -13.48 7.86 -30.58
N ARG A 98 -13.51 6.61 -31.06
CA ARG A 98 -13.00 5.47 -30.29
C ARG A 98 -11.48 5.56 -30.07
N GLY A 99 -10.74 6.15 -31.01
CA GLY A 99 -9.32 6.46 -30.86
C GLY A 99 -9.08 7.43 -29.71
N GLN A 100 -9.84 8.52 -29.65
CA GLN A 100 -9.77 9.48 -28.54
C GLN A 100 -10.08 8.82 -27.18
N VAL A 101 -11.12 7.98 -27.12
CA VAL A 101 -11.47 7.23 -25.90
C VAL A 101 -10.33 6.30 -25.45
N LEU A 102 -9.64 5.65 -26.39
CA LEU A 102 -8.46 4.84 -26.08
C LEU A 102 -7.30 5.68 -25.55
N ASP A 103 -7.05 6.83 -26.14
CA ASP A 103 -6.00 7.74 -25.68
C ASP A 103 -6.30 8.26 -24.27
N ASP A 104 -7.54 8.68 -24.00
CA ASP A 104 -7.99 9.09 -22.67
C ASP A 104 -7.87 7.95 -21.65
N ALA A 105 -8.23 6.72 -22.04
CA ALA A 105 -8.10 5.55 -21.18
C ALA A 105 -6.64 5.22 -20.85
N ARG A 106 -5.71 5.40 -21.80
CA ARG A 106 -4.26 5.23 -21.59
C ARG A 106 -3.70 6.29 -20.65
N ILE A 107 -4.10 7.55 -20.81
CA ILE A 107 -3.73 8.63 -19.90
C ILE A 107 -4.22 8.30 -18.48
N ALA A 108 -5.47 7.86 -18.33
CA ALA A 108 -6.02 7.46 -17.05
C ALA A 108 -5.27 6.25 -16.44
N GLN A 109 -4.86 5.28 -17.27
CA GLN A 109 -4.04 4.15 -16.85
C GLN A 109 -2.68 4.61 -16.29
N GLU A 110 -1.96 5.47 -17.01
CA GLU A 110 -0.66 5.99 -16.59
C GLU A 110 -0.75 6.80 -15.28
N GLN A 111 -1.79 7.64 -15.17
CA GLN A 111 -2.07 8.38 -13.94
C GLN A 111 -2.36 7.44 -12.75
N ALA A 112 -3.13 6.37 -12.99
CA ALA A 112 -3.45 5.39 -11.97
C ALA A 112 -2.21 4.57 -11.55
N GLU A 113 -1.33 4.23 -12.49
CA GLU A 113 -0.05 3.56 -12.23
C GLU A 113 0.86 4.44 -11.38
N THR A 114 0.99 5.72 -11.73
CA THR A 114 1.77 6.70 -10.99
C THR A 114 1.24 6.83 -9.56
N ALA A 115 -0.08 6.98 -9.39
CA ALA A 115 -0.70 7.07 -8.08
C ALA A 115 -0.54 5.80 -7.24
N ALA A 116 -0.56 4.61 -7.85
CA ALA A 116 -0.29 3.35 -7.17
C ALA A 116 1.18 3.25 -6.72
N SER A 117 2.11 3.68 -7.57
CA SER A 117 3.55 3.72 -7.28
C SER A 117 3.87 4.67 -6.12
N GLU A 118 3.28 5.86 -6.11
CA GLU A 118 3.38 6.81 -4.99
C GLU A 118 2.81 6.24 -3.69
N ALA A 119 1.65 5.59 -3.75
CA ALA A 119 1.04 4.95 -2.58
C ALA A 119 1.93 3.82 -2.04
N LYS A 120 2.59 3.06 -2.92
CA LYS A 120 3.55 2.01 -2.55
C LYS A 120 4.79 2.60 -1.88
N ALA A 121 5.35 3.67 -2.44
CA ALA A 121 6.49 4.38 -1.83
C ALA A 121 6.12 4.96 -0.45
N LEU A 122 4.91 5.50 -0.28
CA LEU A 122 4.42 5.96 1.01
C LEU A 122 4.29 4.81 2.01
N LEU A 123 3.75 3.66 1.58
CA LEU A 123 3.65 2.48 2.43
C LEU A 123 5.02 2.05 2.95
N VAL A 124 6.03 1.93 2.07
CA VAL A 124 7.41 1.59 2.45
C VAL A 124 7.93 2.52 3.54
N LYS A 125 7.83 3.85 3.33
CA LYS A 125 8.24 4.85 4.33
C LYS A 125 7.51 4.69 5.67
N ARG A 126 6.21 4.35 5.65
CA ARG A 126 5.41 4.16 6.87
C ARG A 126 5.77 2.86 7.58
N SER A 127 6.03 1.79 6.84
CA SER A 127 6.47 0.50 7.38
C SER A 127 7.85 0.61 8.02
N GLU A 128 8.80 1.31 7.40
CA GLU A 128 10.12 1.61 7.99
C GLU A 128 9.98 2.40 9.29
N ALA A 129 9.14 3.43 9.31
CA ALA A 129 8.90 4.22 10.51
C ALA A 129 8.31 3.35 11.63
N ARG A 130 7.33 2.48 11.33
CA ARG A 130 6.81 1.54 12.32
C ARG A 130 7.91 0.61 12.84
N HIS A 131 8.73 0.06 11.96
CA HIS A 131 9.79 -0.86 12.34
C HIS A 131 10.81 -0.20 13.28
N LYS A 132 11.22 1.04 13.01
CA LYS A 132 12.08 1.82 13.91
C LYS A 132 11.46 2.00 15.30
N TRP A 133 10.17 2.31 15.38
CA TRP A 133 9.48 2.45 16.67
C TRP A 133 9.28 1.12 17.40
N GLN A 134 9.14 0.02 16.68
CA GLN A 134 9.14 -1.32 17.26
C GLN A 134 10.50 -1.63 17.91
N GLN A 135 11.60 -1.36 17.21
CA GLN A 135 12.96 -1.53 17.74
C GLN A 135 13.18 -0.73 19.04
N ILE A 136 12.82 0.57 19.04
CA ILE A 136 12.93 1.42 20.24
C ILE A 136 12.12 0.83 21.41
N GLN A 137 10.91 0.33 21.15
CA GLN A 137 10.08 -0.27 22.19
C GLN A 137 10.71 -1.56 22.74
N ASP A 138 11.27 -2.40 21.87
CA ASP A 138 11.94 -3.65 22.26
C ASP A 138 13.21 -3.37 23.08
N ASP A 139 13.97 -2.33 22.73
CA ASP A 139 15.15 -1.88 23.48
C ASP A 139 14.76 -1.33 24.86
N LEU A 140 13.70 -0.51 24.95
CA LEU A 140 13.19 0.00 26.22
C LEU A 140 12.67 -1.14 27.12
N ARG A 141 11.97 -2.13 26.55
CA ARG A 141 11.56 -3.31 27.32
C ARG A 141 12.78 -4.02 27.91
N ARG A 142 13.81 -4.27 27.09
CA ARG A 142 15.04 -4.93 27.54
C ARG A 142 15.72 -4.14 28.65
N ALA A 143 15.77 -2.81 28.56
CA ALA A 143 16.34 -1.97 29.62
C ALA A 143 15.55 -2.08 30.93
N VAL A 144 14.21 -2.04 30.88
CA VAL A 144 13.35 -2.23 32.06
C VAL A 144 13.55 -3.61 32.68
N ASP A 145 13.67 -4.66 31.87
CA ASP A 145 13.90 -6.03 32.35
C ASP A 145 15.24 -6.12 33.11
N ILE A 146 16.32 -5.58 32.55
CA ILE A 146 17.66 -5.53 33.18
C ILE A 146 17.63 -4.77 34.50
N LEU A 147 16.97 -3.60 34.54
CA LEU A 147 16.88 -2.81 35.76
C LEU A 147 16.06 -3.49 36.85
N SER A 148 15.02 -4.23 36.46
CA SER A 148 14.19 -5.00 37.38
C SER A 148 14.96 -6.18 37.96
N GLU A 149 15.75 -6.88 37.15
CA GLU A 149 16.65 -7.95 37.59
C GLU A 149 17.69 -7.42 38.58
N ALA A 150 18.39 -6.34 38.23
CA ALA A 150 19.38 -5.72 39.12
C ALA A 150 18.77 -5.23 40.44
N ALA A 151 17.55 -4.69 40.43
CA ALA A 151 16.85 -4.29 41.65
C ALA A 151 16.52 -5.51 42.53
N GLY A 152 16.08 -6.62 41.93
CA GLY A 152 15.83 -7.88 42.64
C GLY A 152 17.09 -8.49 43.25
N GLU A 153 18.23 -8.40 42.57
CA GLU A 153 19.53 -8.82 43.11
C GLU A 153 19.92 -7.99 44.34
N ILE A 154 19.77 -6.66 44.27
CA ILE A 154 20.07 -5.77 45.40
C ILE A 154 19.14 -6.06 46.59
N GLU A 155 17.83 -6.23 46.36
CA GLU A 155 16.87 -6.56 47.43
C GLU A 155 17.20 -7.90 48.09
N ALA A 156 17.61 -8.90 47.31
CA ALA A 156 18.04 -10.19 47.83
C ALA A 156 19.32 -10.08 48.68
N ASP A 157 20.31 -9.32 48.22
CA ASP A 157 21.55 -9.06 48.96
C ASP A 157 21.29 -8.30 50.28
N ASP A 158 20.44 -7.27 50.25
CA ASP A 158 20.01 -6.52 51.44
C ASP A 158 19.29 -7.42 52.44
N GLU A 159 18.42 -8.33 51.97
CA GLU A 159 17.74 -9.29 52.83
C GLU A 159 18.75 -10.25 53.51
N ILE A 160 19.75 -10.73 52.77
CA ILE A 160 20.83 -11.57 53.32
C ILE A 160 21.58 -10.82 54.43
N LEU A 161 21.99 -9.57 54.18
CA LEU A 161 22.68 -8.73 55.16
C LEU A 161 21.84 -8.49 56.42
N LEU A 162 20.54 -8.23 56.28
CA LEU A 162 19.62 -8.05 57.40
C LEU A 162 19.47 -9.31 58.25
N ARG A 163 19.39 -10.49 57.60
CA ARG A 163 19.31 -11.78 58.29
C ARG A 163 20.59 -12.10 59.06
N TYR A 164 21.76 -11.90 58.46
CA TYR A 164 23.05 -12.09 59.13
C TYR A 164 23.27 -11.09 60.27
N GLY A 165 22.95 -9.82 60.08
CA GLY A 165 23.08 -8.78 61.12
C GLY A 165 22.20 -9.06 62.35
N ARG A 166 20.98 -9.56 62.15
CA ARG A 166 20.12 -10.03 63.27
C ARG A 166 20.72 -11.24 63.99
N GLY A 167 21.31 -12.18 63.26
CA GLY A 167 22.01 -13.33 63.83
C GLY A 167 23.17 -12.92 64.73
N SER A 168 24.02 -11.99 64.27
CA SER A 168 25.16 -11.49 65.03
C SER A 168 24.74 -10.70 66.29
N LEU A 169 23.66 -9.91 66.23
CA LEU A 169 23.10 -9.20 67.41
C LEU A 169 22.50 -10.16 68.45
N ALA A 170 21.82 -11.23 68.00
CA ALA A 170 21.30 -12.28 68.88
C ALA A 170 22.41 -13.09 69.56
N GLN A 171 23.56 -13.24 68.89
CA GLN A 171 24.74 -13.93 69.43
C GLN A 171 25.50 -13.05 70.44
N ARG A 172 25.60 -11.75 70.18
CA ARG A 172 26.25 -10.77 71.06
C ARG A 172 25.48 -10.55 72.37
N SER A 173 24.15 -10.44 72.28
CA SER A 173 23.28 -10.37 73.47
C SER A 173 23.35 -11.63 74.34
N ARG A 174 23.46 -12.85 73.77
CA ARG A 174 23.68 -14.07 74.56
C ARG A 174 25.01 -14.13 75.30
N ASN A 175 26.04 -13.45 74.80
CA ASN A 175 27.36 -13.42 75.44
C ASN A 175 27.47 -12.33 76.52
N GLU A 176 26.59 -11.33 76.56
CA GLU A 176 26.55 -10.29 77.61
C GLU A 176 25.75 -10.71 78.85
N PHE A 177 24.92 -11.76 78.76
CA PHE A 177 24.14 -12.33 79.88
C PHE A 177 24.77 -13.60 80.50
N ARG A 178 26.07 -13.82 80.30
CA ARG A 178 26.82 -14.96 80.86
C ARG A 178 27.96 -14.47 81.73
#